data_AF-A0A9X6JL71-F1
#
_entry.id   AF-A0A9X6JL71-F1
#
_cell.length_a   1.000
_cell.length_b   1.000
_cell.length_c   1.000
_cell.angle_alpha   90.00
_cell.angle_beta   90.00
_cell.angle_gamma   90.00
#
_symmetry.space_group_name_H-M   'P 1'
#
loop_
_entity.id
_entity.type
_entity.pdbx_description
1 polymer ?
#
loop_
_entity_poly.entity_id
_entity_poly.type
_entity_poly.pdbx_seq_one_letter_code
_entity_poly.pdbx_strand_id
1 'polypeptide(L)'
;MSVTKGVCIDVDHSDLLKEGVEYFLFPAKPSHYYVSRFNRKGVHFGCYQAERFQITEKEVWTPEPQPNLPELNTSLFYRAQLIWRKKGYKDKPLKDYIVQPRGKHCYFWHDRERKKFCGCFPMQWFNDFVPVQSHHIEEKTKEEVKLLQRSDGQLAFF
;
A
#
# COMPACT_ATOMS: atom_id res chain seq x y z
N MET A 1 -4.42 1.57 1.29
CA MET A 1 -5.71 2.25 1.54
C MET A 1 -6.79 1.23 1.28
N SER A 2 -7.47 0.73 2.31
CA SER A 2 -8.64 -0.10 2.05
C SER A 2 -9.81 0.78 1.67
N VAL A 3 -10.40 0.43 0.55
CA VAL A 3 -11.44 1.18 -0.12
C VAL A 3 -12.72 0.44 0.16
N THR A 4 -13.71 1.11 0.73
CA THR A 4 -15.03 0.52 0.95
C THR A 4 -15.84 0.78 -0.31
N LYS A 5 -16.44 -0.27 -0.87
CA LYS A 5 -17.39 -0.13 -1.96
C LYS A 5 -18.77 -0.54 -1.51
N GLY A 6 -19.78 0.11 -2.07
CA GLY A 6 -21.16 -0.28 -1.86
C GLY A 6 -22.02 0.04 -3.06
N VAL A 7 -23.05 -0.77 -3.23
CA VAL A 7 -24.10 -0.57 -4.22
C VAL A 7 -25.15 0.36 -3.63
N CYS A 8 -25.56 1.36 -4.40
CA CYS A 8 -26.67 2.23 -4.03
C CYS A 8 -27.99 1.44 -4.13
N ILE A 9 -28.71 1.32 -3.01
CA ILE A 9 -30.01 0.64 -2.91
C ILE A 9 -31.18 1.61 -2.80
N ASP A 10 -30.89 2.87 -2.46
CA ASP A 10 -31.89 3.93 -2.36
C ASP A 10 -31.33 5.21 -2.99
N VAL A 11 -31.97 5.64 -4.07
CA VAL A 11 -31.59 6.82 -4.85
C VAL A 11 -32.21 8.09 -4.27
N ASP A 12 -33.33 7.97 -3.56
CA ASP A 12 -34.13 9.11 -3.07
C ASP A 12 -34.31 10.18 -4.19
N HIS A 13 -34.34 11.47 -3.84
CA HIS A 13 -34.35 12.60 -4.78
C HIS A 13 -32.96 12.99 -5.37
N SER A 14 -31.96 12.11 -5.34
CA SER A 14 -30.60 12.46 -5.78
C SER A 14 -30.36 12.10 -7.26
N ASP A 15 -30.29 13.11 -8.13
CA ASP A 15 -29.98 12.93 -9.57
C ASP A 15 -28.60 12.30 -9.86
N LEU A 16 -27.68 12.36 -8.88
CA LEU A 16 -26.30 11.89 -9.04
C LEU A 16 -26.11 10.40 -8.72
N LEU A 17 -26.99 9.84 -7.89
CA LEU A 17 -26.98 8.43 -7.50
C LEU A 17 -27.81 7.62 -8.49
N LYS A 18 -27.39 6.39 -8.73
CA LYS A 18 -28.12 5.45 -9.57
C LYS A 18 -28.30 4.16 -8.80
N GLU A 19 -29.53 3.67 -8.76
CA GLU A 19 -29.87 2.41 -8.11
C GLU A 19 -29.09 1.27 -8.76
N GLY A 20 -28.59 0.34 -7.96
CA GLY A 20 -27.83 -0.82 -8.44
C GLY A 20 -26.41 -0.49 -8.92
N VAL A 21 -25.95 0.76 -8.84
CA VAL A 21 -24.58 1.14 -9.23
C VAL A 21 -23.64 1.07 -8.03
N GLU A 22 -22.46 0.49 -8.26
CA GLU A 22 -21.37 0.44 -7.27
C GLU A 22 -20.61 1.76 -7.21
N TYR A 23 -20.37 2.25 -6.00
CA TYR A 23 -19.59 3.45 -5.73
C TYR A 23 -18.51 3.21 -4.69
N PHE A 24 -17.48 4.06 -4.72
CA PHE A 24 -16.46 4.15 -3.70
C PHE A 24 -16.97 5.01 -2.53
N LEU A 25 -16.97 4.42 -1.33
CA LEU A 25 -17.48 5.00 -0.09
C LEU A 25 -16.31 5.37 0.82
N PHE A 26 -16.25 6.65 1.22
CA PHE A 26 -15.30 7.14 2.21
C PHE A 26 -16.05 7.55 3.48
N PRO A 27 -15.66 7.06 4.68
CA PRO A 27 -16.41 7.30 5.91
C PRO A 27 -16.43 8.78 6.29
N ALA A 28 -17.63 9.30 6.57
CA ALA A 28 -17.90 10.62 7.12
C ALA A 28 -18.65 10.46 8.46
N LYS A 29 -18.09 11.02 9.54
CA LYS A 29 -18.76 10.98 10.86
C LYS A 29 -20.00 11.89 10.83
N PRO A 30 -21.13 11.55 11.49
CA PRO A 30 -21.32 10.37 12.36
C PRO A 30 -21.74 9.07 11.62
N SER A 31 -22.56 9.15 10.57
CA SER A 31 -23.15 7.98 9.88
C SER A 31 -23.34 8.21 8.38
N HIS A 32 -22.40 8.90 7.74
CA HIS A 32 -22.47 9.26 6.33
C HIS A 32 -21.28 8.68 5.55
N TYR A 33 -21.42 8.58 4.23
CA TYR A 33 -20.34 8.30 3.31
C TYR A 33 -20.19 9.44 2.31
N TYR A 34 -18.96 9.87 2.08
CA TYR A 34 -18.61 10.58 0.87
C TYR A 34 -18.55 9.58 -0.28
N VAL A 35 -19.30 9.84 -1.34
CA VAL A 35 -19.48 8.91 -2.45
C VAL A 35 -18.73 9.42 -3.66
N SER A 36 -17.96 8.53 -4.28
CA SER A 36 -17.20 8.81 -5.50
C SER A 36 -17.35 7.69 -6.52
N ARG A 37 -17.29 8.06 -7.79
CA ARG A 37 -17.13 7.11 -8.91
C ARG A 37 -15.68 6.67 -9.09
N PHE A 38 -14.73 7.37 -8.47
CA PHE A 38 -13.30 7.13 -8.60
C PHE A 38 -12.69 6.74 -7.26
N ASN A 39 -11.71 5.84 -7.30
CA ASN A 39 -10.91 5.47 -6.14
C ASN A 39 -9.84 6.55 -5.83
N ARG A 40 -10.28 7.78 -5.55
CA ARG A 40 -9.40 8.90 -5.21
C ARG A 40 -10.01 9.73 -4.09
N LYS A 41 -9.21 9.96 -3.05
CA LYS A 41 -9.59 10.83 -1.93
C LYS A 41 -9.75 12.27 -2.44
N GLY A 42 -10.85 12.93 -2.09
CA GLY A 42 -11.14 14.32 -2.49
C GLY A 42 -11.95 14.48 -3.79
N VAL A 43 -12.25 13.40 -4.51
CA VAL A 43 -13.07 13.41 -5.73
C VAL A 43 -14.47 12.84 -5.45
N HIS A 44 -15.12 13.27 -4.37
CA HIS A 44 -16.49 12.87 -4.07
C HIS A 44 -17.46 13.89 -4.68
N PHE A 45 -18.62 13.42 -5.12
CA PHE A 45 -19.66 14.30 -5.68
C PHE A 45 -20.78 14.59 -4.67
N GLY A 46 -20.80 13.89 -3.53
CA GLY A 46 -21.78 14.12 -2.49
C GLY A 46 -21.48 13.36 -1.20
N CYS A 47 -22.22 13.70 -0.16
CA CYS A 47 -22.21 13.06 1.14
C CYS A 47 -23.62 12.52 1.40
N TYR A 48 -23.73 11.22 1.65
CA TYR A 48 -25.01 10.51 1.74
C TYR A 48 -25.07 9.64 2.98
N GLN A 49 -26.27 9.33 3.45
CA GLN A 49 -26.47 8.47 4.61
C GLN A 49 -25.99 7.04 4.34
N ALA A 50 -25.40 6.40 5.34
CA ALA A 50 -24.87 5.04 5.22
C ALA A 50 -25.94 3.98 4.89
N GLU A 51 -27.18 4.21 5.31
CA GLU A 51 -28.31 3.28 5.11
C GLU A 51 -28.69 3.11 3.63
N ARG A 52 -28.32 4.05 2.76
CA ARG A 52 -28.62 4.03 1.31
C ARG A 52 -27.71 3.11 0.50
N PHE A 53 -26.67 2.57 1.13
CA PHE A 53 -25.67 1.75 0.47
C PHE A 53 -25.58 0.37 1.08
N GLN A 54 -25.73 -0.65 0.24
CA GLN A 54 -25.38 -2.00 0.58
C GLN A 54 -23.87 -2.18 0.34
N ILE A 55 -23.10 -2.30 1.43
CA ILE A 55 -21.64 -2.45 1.35
C ILE A 55 -21.30 -3.84 0.81
N THR A 56 -20.81 -3.90 -0.43
CA THR A 56 -20.40 -5.14 -1.12
C THR A 56 -19.00 -5.57 -0.69
N GLU A 57 -18.06 -4.63 -0.59
CA GLU A 57 -16.70 -4.88 -0.12
C GLU A 57 -16.56 -4.39 1.34
N LYS A 58 -17.06 -5.18 2.29
CA LYS A 58 -16.54 -5.12 3.67
C LYS A 58 -15.22 -5.85 3.64
N GLU A 59 -14.13 -5.17 4.00
CA GLU A 59 -12.84 -5.81 4.27
C GLU A 59 -13.05 -6.74 5.47
N VAL A 60 -13.43 -8.00 5.20
CA VAL A 60 -13.70 -9.00 6.23
C VAL A 60 -12.36 -9.38 6.83
N TRP A 61 -12.17 -9.01 8.09
CA TRP A 61 -11.00 -9.41 8.83
C TRP A 61 -11.12 -10.90 9.18
N THR A 62 -10.52 -11.74 8.37
CA THR A 62 -10.40 -13.17 8.69
C THR A 62 -9.51 -13.34 9.93
N PRO A 63 -9.66 -14.44 10.68
CA PRO A 63 -8.75 -14.75 11.78
C PRO A 63 -7.29 -14.79 11.30
N GLU A 64 -6.36 -14.52 12.21
CA GLU A 64 -4.93 -14.50 11.90
C GLU A 64 -4.50 -15.87 11.32
N PRO A 65 -3.73 -15.87 10.20
CA PRO A 65 -3.20 -17.11 9.63
C PRO A 65 -2.37 -17.86 10.67
N GLN A 66 -2.48 -19.19 10.66
CA GLN A 66 -1.64 -20.02 11.53
C GLN A 66 -0.15 -19.87 11.16
N PRO A 67 0.77 -20.05 12.13
CA PRO A 67 2.20 -19.93 11.91
C PRO A 67 2.70 -21.09 11.03
N ASN A 68 2.60 -20.93 9.72
CA ASN A 68 3.36 -21.74 8.77
C ASN A 68 4.63 -20.96 8.41
N LEU A 69 5.72 -21.28 9.10
CA LEU A 69 7.01 -20.63 8.91
C LEU A 69 7.81 -21.40 7.87
N PRO A 70 7.96 -20.89 6.64
CA PRO A 70 8.87 -21.48 5.68
C PRO A 70 10.32 -21.32 6.17
N GLU A 71 11.14 -22.37 5.98
CA GLU A 71 12.58 -22.30 6.20
C GLU A 71 13.23 -21.43 5.10
N LEU A 72 13.35 -20.13 5.38
CA LEU A 72 13.96 -19.16 4.48
C LEU A 72 15.36 -18.75 4.95
N ASN A 73 16.23 -18.45 3.99
CA ASN A 73 17.57 -17.98 4.28
C ASN A 73 17.53 -16.52 4.77
N THR A 74 17.99 -16.29 5.99
CA THR A 74 18.02 -14.95 6.63
C THR A 74 18.97 -13.95 5.96
N SER A 75 19.89 -14.45 5.12
CA SER A 75 20.85 -13.63 4.37
C SER A 75 20.29 -13.11 3.04
N LEU A 76 19.17 -13.66 2.58
CA LEU A 76 18.57 -13.30 1.30
C LEU A 76 17.35 -12.40 1.47
N PHE A 77 17.06 -11.66 0.39
CA PHE A 77 15.82 -10.91 0.25
C PHE A 77 14.83 -11.71 -0.58
N TYR A 78 13.57 -11.64 -0.22
CA TYR A 78 12.48 -12.29 -0.92
C TYR A 78 11.46 -11.24 -1.36
N ARG A 79 10.79 -11.47 -2.48
CA ARG A 79 9.53 -10.82 -2.79
C ARG A 79 8.44 -11.70 -2.15
N ALA A 80 7.55 -11.09 -1.39
CA ALA A 80 6.44 -11.79 -0.76
C ALA A 80 5.19 -10.91 -0.75
N GLN A 81 4.02 -11.53 -0.87
CA GLN A 81 2.74 -10.84 -0.85
C GLN A 81 2.22 -10.74 0.58
N LEU A 82 1.90 -9.53 1.05
CA LEU A 82 1.21 -9.34 2.33
C LEU A 82 -0.25 -9.74 2.16
N ILE A 83 -0.63 -10.89 2.73
CA ILE A 83 -1.98 -11.47 2.63
C ILE A 83 -2.86 -11.11 3.83
N TRP A 84 -2.25 -10.83 4.98
CA TRP A 84 -2.99 -10.51 6.21
C TRP A 84 -2.28 -9.40 6.99
N ARG A 85 -3.05 -8.67 7.78
CA ARG A 85 -2.55 -7.63 8.69
C ARG A 85 -3.51 -7.55 9.86
N LYS A 86 -3.11 -6.99 11.00
CA LYS A 86 -4.02 -6.72 12.14
C LYS A 86 -4.81 -5.42 11.91
N LYS A 87 -6.00 -5.27 12.49
CA LYS A 87 -6.89 -4.10 12.32
C LYS A 87 -6.19 -2.74 12.54
N GLY A 88 -5.21 -2.69 13.46
CA GLY A 88 -4.39 -1.50 13.70
C GLY A 88 -3.46 -1.09 12.54
N TYR A 89 -3.24 -1.97 11.57
CA TYR A 89 -2.40 -1.76 10.40
C TYR A 89 -3.21 -1.60 9.09
N LYS A 90 -4.48 -1.16 9.19
CA LYS A 90 -5.40 -0.93 8.05
C LYS A 90 -4.84 0.01 6.97
N ASP A 91 -3.84 0.81 7.30
CA ASP A 91 -3.23 1.74 6.32
C ASP A 91 -2.25 1.04 5.38
N LYS A 92 -1.68 -0.11 5.78
CA LYS A 92 -0.60 -0.84 5.07
C LYS A 92 -1.13 -1.75 3.96
N PRO A 93 -1.11 -1.35 2.67
CA PRO A 93 -1.86 -2.05 1.63
C PRO A 93 -1.43 -3.53 1.50
N LEU A 94 -2.40 -4.42 1.30
CA LEU A 94 -2.17 -5.82 0.96
C LEU A 94 -1.66 -5.89 -0.48
N LYS A 95 -0.36 -6.08 -0.65
CA LYS A 95 0.33 -6.09 -1.94
C LYS A 95 1.67 -6.80 -1.78
N ASP A 96 2.47 -6.82 -2.85
CA ASP A 96 3.82 -7.35 -2.81
C ASP A 96 4.80 -6.37 -2.16
N TYR A 97 5.69 -6.95 -1.35
CA TYR A 97 6.78 -6.27 -0.67
C TYR A 97 8.07 -7.04 -0.87
N ILE A 98 9.19 -6.33 -0.70
CA ILE A 98 10.47 -6.98 -0.46
C ILE A 98 10.56 -7.26 1.02
N VAL A 99 10.96 -8.48 1.40
CA VAL A 99 11.05 -8.94 2.77
C VAL A 99 12.40 -9.57 3.07
N GLN A 100 12.87 -9.42 4.30
CA GLN A 100 14.07 -10.07 4.83
C GLN A 100 13.70 -10.86 6.09
N PRO A 101 13.86 -12.20 6.10
CA PRO A 101 13.56 -13.03 7.26
C PRO A 101 14.49 -12.75 8.44
N ARG A 102 13.91 -12.66 9.64
CA ARG A 102 14.59 -12.52 10.94
C ARG A 102 13.89 -13.40 11.98
N GLY A 103 14.17 -14.70 11.93
CA GLY A 103 13.56 -15.68 12.83
C GLY A 103 12.06 -15.84 12.57
N LYS A 104 11.22 -15.42 13.51
CA LYS A 104 9.74 -15.49 13.40
C LYS A 104 9.10 -14.30 12.69
N HIS A 105 9.88 -13.25 12.46
CA HIS A 105 9.42 -12.00 11.85
C HIS A 105 10.22 -11.71 10.58
N CYS A 106 9.76 -10.76 9.79
CA CYS A 106 10.49 -10.25 8.65
C CYS A 106 10.42 -8.72 8.60
N TYR A 107 11.53 -8.11 8.19
CA TYR A 107 11.53 -6.71 7.79
C TYR A 107 10.99 -6.60 6.38
N PHE A 108 10.24 -5.54 6.09
CA PHE A 108 9.67 -5.36 4.76
C PHE A 108 9.79 -3.92 4.25
N TRP A 109 9.89 -3.79 2.92
CA TRP A 109 10.10 -2.53 2.21
C TRP A 109 9.09 -2.38 1.07
N HIS A 110 8.65 -1.15 0.84
CA HIS A 110 7.74 -0.82 -0.26
C HIS A 110 8.42 -0.83 -1.63
N ASP A 111 9.70 -0.44 -1.67
CA ASP A 111 10.46 -0.25 -2.90
C ASP A 111 11.41 -1.42 -3.12
N ARG A 112 11.63 -1.78 -4.39
CA ARG A 112 12.66 -2.77 -4.78
C ARG A 112 14.06 -2.33 -4.37
N GLU A 113 14.30 -1.02 -4.36
CA GLU A 113 15.57 -0.40 -3.97
C GLU A 113 15.80 -0.38 -2.45
N ARG A 114 14.85 -0.87 -1.63
CA ARG A 114 14.96 -0.95 -0.16
C ARG A 114 15.11 0.40 0.55
N LYS A 115 14.79 1.52 -0.11
CA LYS A 115 14.87 2.89 0.47
C LYS A 115 13.72 3.20 1.45
N LYS A 116 12.52 2.66 1.21
CA LYS A 116 11.34 2.88 2.06
C LYS A 116 11.11 1.71 3.00
N PHE A 117 11.76 1.76 4.16
CA PHE A 117 11.52 0.81 5.25
C PHE A 117 10.11 0.96 5.82
N CYS A 118 9.38 -0.15 5.94
CA CYS A 118 7.96 -0.13 6.31
C CYS A 118 7.66 -0.69 7.70
N GLY A 119 8.58 -1.47 8.27
CA GLY A 119 8.48 -2.05 9.61
C GLY A 119 8.89 -3.52 9.67
N CYS A 120 8.44 -4.18 10.74
CA CYS A 120 8.67 -5.58 11.05
C CYS A 120 7.32 -6.28 11.24
N PHE A 121 7.03 -7.31 10.45
CA PHE A 121 5.78 -8.08 10.54
C PHE A 121 6.05 -9.58 10.69
N PRO A 122 5.13 -10.34 11.32
CA PRO A 122 5.21 -11.79 11.36
C PRO A 122 5.32 -12.41 9.97
N MET A 123 6.12 -13.46 9.81
CA MET A 123 6.26 -14.13 8.51
C MET A 123 4.95 -14.74 8.02
N GLN A 124 4.09 -15.22 8.94
CA GLN A 124 2.78 -15.81 8.62
C GLN A 124 1.80 -14.84 7.94
N TRP A 125 2.09 -13.55 7.96
CA TRP A 125 1.28 -12.54 7.26
C TRP A 125 1.62 -12.43 5.78
N PHE A 126 2.71 -13.07 5.34
CA PHE A 126 3.17 -13.05 3.97
C PHE A 126 3.07 -14.42 3.32
N ASN A 127 2.83 -14.42 2.01
CA ASN A 127 2.80 -15.62 1.18
C ASN A 127 3.73 -15.45 -0.04
N ASP A 128 3.97 -16.55 -0.75
CA ASP A 128 4.66 -16.57 -2.04
C ASP A 128 6.06 -15.95 -2.00
N PHE A 129 6.91 -16.47 -1.11
CA PHE A 129 8.29 -16.01 -0.96
C PHE A 129 9.14 -16.42 -2.17
N VAL A 130 9.47 -15.47 -3.03
CA VAL A 130 10.35 -15.67 -4.18
C VAL A 130 11.69 -14.98 -3.92
N PRO A 131 12.83 -15.71 -3.95
CA PRO A 131 14.13 -15.10 -3.72
C PRO A 131 14.44 -14.05 -4.79
N VAL A 132 14.84 -12.85 -4.35
CA VAL A 132 15.30 -11.80 -5.25
C VAL A 132 16.80 -11.98 -5.39
N GLN A 133 17.25 -12.37 -6.58
CA GLN A 133 18.68 -12.39 -6.88
C GLN A 133 19.21 -10.96 -6.79
N SER A 134 19.99 -10.70 -5.74
CA SER A 134 20.73 -9.45 -5.59
C SER A 134 21.78 -9.39 -6.69
N HIS A 135 21.39 -8.88 -7.85
CA HIS A 135 22.37 -8.23 -8.70
C HIS A 135 22.86 -7.07 -7.85
N HIS A 136 24.15 -7.10 -7.49
CA HIS A 136 24.82 -6.00 -6.84
C HIS A 136 24.31 -4.71 -7.46
N ILE A 137 23.64 -3.87 -6.66
CA ILE A 137 23.46 -2.49 -7.04
C ILE A 137 24.89 -1.98 -7.02
N GLU A 138 25.53 -1.91 -8.19
CA GLU A 138 26.69 -1.05 -8.39
C GLU A 138 26.28 0.27 -7.78
N GLU A 139 26.93 0.63 -6.69
CA GLU A 139 26.93 1.99 -6.19
C GLU A 139 27.24 2.84 -7.41
N LYS A 140 26.22 3.54 -7.94
CA LYS A 140 26.46 4.69 -8.79
C LYS A 140 27.25 5.63 -7.91
N THR A 141 28.57 5.49 -8.01
CA THR A 141 29.58 6.39 -7.53
C THR A 141 29.08 7.74 -8.00
N LYS A 142 28.64 8.57 -7.05
CA LYS A 142 28.47 9.99 -7.33
C LYS A 142 29.86 10.45 -7.71
N GLU A 143 30.13 10.58 -9.00
CA GLU A 143 31.33 11.24 -9.47
C GLU A 143 31.32 12.63 -8.84
N GLU A 144 32.24 12.80 -7.91
CA GLU A 144 32.48 14.06 -7.24
C GLU A 144 33.03 15.01 -8.30
N VAL A 145 32.16 15.86 -8.85
CA VAL A 145 32.54 16.87 -9.84
C VAL A 145 33.56 17.79 -9.16
N LYS A 146 34.84 17.61 -9.49
CA LYS A 146 35.91 18.49 -9.01
C LYS A 146 35.73 19.87 -9.63
N LEU A 147 35.15 20.79 -8.87
CA LEU A 147 35.15 22.20 -9.21
C LEU A 147 36.55 22.77 -9.02
N LEU A 148 37.29 22.90 -10.12
CA LEU A 148 38.50 23.73 -10.16
C LEU A 148 38.10 25.15 -10.57
N GLN A 149 38.19 26.09 -9.63
CA GLN A 149 38.05 27.50 -9.93
C GLN A 149 39.22 27.94 -10.81
N ARG A 150 38.91 28.50 -11.99
CA ARG A 150 39.88 29.28 -12.77
C ARG A 150 39.97 30.69 -12.19
N SER A 151 41.15 31.30 -12.28
CA SER A 151 41.50 32.61 -11.70
C SER A 151 40.72 33.81 -12.27
N ASP A 152 39.89 33.56 -13.28
CA ASP A 152 39.17 34.52 -14.12
C ASP A 152 37.64 34.45 -13.94
N GLY A 153 37.15 33.67 -12.97
CA GLY A 153 35.82 33.86 -12.37
C GLY A 153 34.60 33.37 -13.18
N GLN A 154 34.78 32.68 -14.31
CA GLN A 154 33.67 32.08 -15.07
C GLN A 154 33.65 30.54 -14.98
N LEU A 155 32.44 30.00 -14.74
CA LEU A 155 32.14 28.57 -14.69
C LEU A 155 31.61 28.09 -16.05
N ALA A 156 32.22 27.07 -16.64
CA ALA A 156 31.71 26.38 -17.83
C ALA A 156 31.42 24.91 -17.46
N PHE A 157 30.25 24.42 -17.87
CA PHE A 157 29.82 23.03 -17.68
C PHE A 157 30.19 22.20 -18.92
N PHE A 158 30.85 21.06 -18.72
CA PHE A 158 30.95 19.97 -19.70
C PHE A 158 30.43 18.69 -19.05
#